data_AF-A0A2R6K2L7-F1
#
_entry.id   AF-A0A2R6K2L7-F1
#
_cell.length_a   1.000
_cell.length_b   1.000
_cell.length_c   1.000
_cell.angle_alpha   90.00
_cell.angle_beta   90.00
_cell.angle_gamma   90.00
#
_symmetry.space_group_name_H-M   'P 1'
#
loop_
_entity.id
_entity.type
_entity.pdbx_description
1 polymer ?
#
loop_
_entity_poly.entity_id
_entity_poly.type
_entity_poly.pdbx_seq_one_letter_code
_entity_poly.pdbx_strand_id
1 'polypeptide(L)'
;MHLNIGELNNEYKRAIAYSALCQTCLAKRPYNLFHRANLYMRTQDVERSFGNKTTWDRSFDDHFRQYVVEFNEGVFSNGRDNRAFNRDVLDGGLEGADLVYLDPPYYDRTKQNGATNYQFYYYFLEGYLQYSDRSDMIDNSVESKRLICDPSPWTDRDRIYDAFEELFDQFSENKLAVSYNTAGLPTPAELKEMLGEHKEQVHIEARKHQYALSTAEDSADEVLLIAHD
;
A
#
# COMPACT_ATOMS: atom_id res chain seq x y z
N MET A 1 -18.45 7.73 -15.20
CA MET A 1 -17.01 7.94 -15.02
C MET A 1 -16.25 6.62 -15.19
N HIS A 2 -16.60 5.55 -14.48
CA HIS A 2 -15.96 4.23 -14.66
C HIS A 2 -16.05 3.74 -16.12
N LEU A 3 -17.27 3.71 -16.68
CA LEU A 3 -17.53 3.33 -18.07
C LEU A 3 -16.73 4.20 -19.06
N ASN A 4 -16.73 5.52 -18.86
CA ASN A 4 -16.03 6.47 -19.73
C ASN A 4 -14.50 6.33 -19.68
N ILE A 5 -13.90 5.97 -18.53
CA ILE A 5 -12.46 5.76 -18.41
C ILE A 5 -12.08 4.42 -19.06
N GLY A 6 -12.89 3.38 -18.86
CA GLY A 6 -12.71 2.07 -19.51
C GLY A 6 -12.70 2.14 -21.03
N GLU A 7 -13.45 3.07 -21.62
CA GLU A 7 -13.52 3.34 -23.07
C GLU A 7 -12.27 4.03 -23.66
N LEU A 8 -11.30 4.44 -22.84
CA LEU A 8 -10.05 5.02 -23.34
C LEU A 8 -9.21 3.96 -24.07
N ASN A 9 -8.98 4.17 -25.37
CA ASN A 9 -8.25 3.26 -26.25
C ASN A 9 -6.75 3.11 -25.90
N ASN A 10 -6.17 4.06 -25.17
CA ASN A 10 -4.76 4.02 -24.79
C ASN A 10 -4.63 3.57 -23.32
N GLU A 11 -3.94 2.46 -23.09
CA GLU A 11 -3.79 1.85 -21.77
C GLU A 11 -3.11 2.76 -20.75
N TYR A 12 -2.11 3.55 -21.15
CA TYR A 12 -1.43 4.49 -20.26
C TYR A 12 -2.33 5.66 -19.87
N LYS A 13 -3.10 6.22 -20.81
CA LYS A 13 -4.10 7.25 -20.49
C LYS A 13 -5.17 6.71 -19.56
N ARG A 14 -5.59 5.46 -19.75
CA ARG A 14 -6.54 4.78 -18.88
C ARG A 14 -5.97 4.58 -17.47
N ALA A 15 -4.72 4.13 -17.36
CA ALA A 15 -4.02 3.98 -16.07
C ALA A 15 -3.92 5.33 -15.33
N ILE A 16 -3.45 6.40 -16.00
CA ILE A 16 -3.39 7.75 -15.43
C ILE A 16 -4.77 8.23 -14.96
N ALA A 17 -5.81 8.01 -15.78
CA ALA A 17 -7.16 8.41 -15.42
C ALA A 17 -7.69 7.65 -14.18
N TYR A 18 -7.45 6.34 -14.08
CA TYR A 18 -7.82 5.57 -12.89
C TYR A 18 -7.01 6.00 -11.66
N SER A 19 -5.69 6.22 -11.78
CA SER A 19 -4.86 6.71 -10.68
C SER A 19 -5.31 8.09 -10.19
N ALA A 20 -5.56 9.03 -11.11
CA ALA A 20 -6.06 10.36 -10.79
C ALA A 20 -7.44 10.30 -10.11
N LEU A 21 -8.30 9.38 -10.55
CA LEU A 21 -9.59 9.16 -9.92
C LEU A 21 -9.45 8.67 -8.48
N CYS A 22 -8.67 7.61 -8.25
CA CYS A 22 -8.42 7.06 -6.93
C CYS A 22 -7.84 8.13 -6.00
N GLN A 23 -6.84 8.89 -6.48
CA GLN A 23 -6.24 9.98 -5.73
C GLN A 23 -7.22 11.10 -5.41
N THR A 24 -8.12 11.44 -6.34
CA THR A 24 -9.19 12.42 -6.09
C THR A 24 -10.14 11.94 -4.99
N CYS A 25 -10.52 10.66 -5.02
CA CYS A 25 -11.37 10.05 -4.01
C CYS A 25 -10.68 10.05 -2.63
N LEU A 26 -9.37 9.72 -2.58
CA LEU A 26 -8.56 9.76 -1.35
C LEU A 26 -8.51 11.18 -0.78
N ALA A 27 -8.09 12.16 -1.57
CA ALA A 27 -7.95 13.56 -1.15
C ALA A 27 -9.27 14.16 -0.61
N LYS A 28 -10.41 13.71 -1.14
CA LYS A 28 -11.76 14.11 -0.70
C LYS A 28 -12.23 13.43 0.56
N ARG A 29 -11.54 12.39 1.04
CA ARG A 29 -11.91 11.63 2.24
C ARG A 29 -11.14 12.14 3.47
N PRO A 30 -11.82 12.35 4.60
CA PRO A 30 -11.13 12.56 5.87
C PRO A 30 -10.19 11.40 6.18
N TYR A 31 -8.95 11.74 6.56
CA TYR A 31 -7.84 10.79 6.78
C TYR A 31 -7.47 9.93 5.57
N ASN A 32 -8.02 10.19 4.38
CA ASN A 32 -7.85 9.37 3.17
C ASN A 32 -8.32 7.90 3.33
N LEU A 33 -9.26 7.59 4.24
CA LEU A 33 -9.73 6.22 4.49
C LEU A 33 -11.23 6.05 4.20
N PHE A 34 -11.65 4.84 3.77
CA PHE A 34 -13.04 4.53 3.39
C PHE A 34 -13.78 3.65 4.40
N HIS A 35 -13.10 3.10 5.40
CA HIS A 35 -13.70 2.20 6.40
C HIS A 35 -14.49 2.90 7.51
N ARG A 36 -14.47 4.24 7.57
CA ARG A 36 -15.16 5.03 8.61
C ARG A 36 -16.16 6.02 8.01
N ALA A 37 -17.31 6.14 8.66
CA ALA A 37 -18.34 7.12 8.32
C ALA A 37 -17.98 8.53 8.86
N ASN A 38 -16.93 9.15 8.32
CA ASN A 38 -16.41 10.43 8.81
C ASN A 38 -16.91 11.65 8.02
N LEU A 39 -18.04 11.55 7.30
CA LEU A 39 -18.54 12.66 6.48
C LEU A 39 -18.77 13.94 7.30
N TYR A 40 -19.17 13.79 8.56
CA TYR A 40 -19.38 14.91 9.49
C TYR A 40 -18.13 15.79 9.62
N MET A 41 -16.92 15.20 9.58
CA MET A 41 -15.66 15.95 9.68
C MET A 41 -15.47 16.92 8.53
N ARG A 42 -16.10 16.66 7.38
CA ARG A 42 -16.07 17.56 6.24
C ARG A 42 -17.12 18.65 6.39
N THR A 43 -18.34 18.28 6.75
CA THR A 43 -19.53 19.16 6.73
C THR A 43 -19.71 20.02 7.98
N GLN A 44 -19.04 19.70 9.09
CA GLN A 44 -19.14 20.50 10.31
C GLN A 44 -18.46 21.86 10.17
N ASP A 45 -19.17 22.90 10.62
CA ASP A 45 -18.66 24.27 10.67
C ASP A 45 -17.87 24.49 11.96
N VAL A 46 -16.56 24.25 11.87
CA VAL A 46 -15.60 24.42 12.95
C VAL A 46 -14.39 25.16 12.41
N GLU A 47 -13.75 26.01 13.23
CA GLU A 47 -12.44 26.58 12.88
C GLU A 47 -11.41 25.48 12.73
N ARG A 48 -10.69 25.46 11.61
CA ARG A 48 -9.67 24.44 11.32
C ARG A 48 -8.33 25.12 11.10
N SER A 49 -7.33 24.65 11.81
CA SER A 49 -5.94 25.10 11.70
C SER A 49 -5.16 24.39 10.57
N PHE A 50 -5.74 23.37 9.93
CA PHE A 50 -5.08 22.53 8.93
C PHE A 50 -5.70 22.63 7.54
N GLY A 51 -4.84 22.61 6.51
CA GLY A 51 -5.18 22.79 5.08
C GLY A 51 -6.13 21.77 4.44
N ASN A 52 -6.65 20.82 5.20
CA ASN A 52 -7.58 19.79 4.71
C ASN A 52 -8.90 20.38 4.22
N LYS A 53 -9.36 21.52 4.77
CA LYS A 53 -10.62 22.17 4.34
C LYS A 53 -10.52 22.66 2.89
N THR A 54 -9.42 23.31 2.52
CA THR A 54 -9.17 23.76 1.13
C THR A 54 -9.25 22.59 0.15
N THR A 55 -8.63 21.45 0.50
CA THR A 55 -8.69 20.24 -0.30
C THR A 55 -10.12 19.70 -0.41
N TRP A 56 -10.88 19.65 0.68
CA TRP A 56 -12.24 19.11 0.66
C TRP A 56 -13.27 20.00 -0.06
N ASP A 57 -13.08 21.32 -0.02
CA ASP A 57 -13.99 22.31 -0.61
C ASP A 57 -13.76 22.51 -2.11
N ARG A 58 -12.54 22.27 -2.60
CA ARG A 58 -12.25 22.28 -4.04
C ARG A 58 -13.07 21.23 -4.78
N SER A 59 -13.48 21.52 -6.02
CA SER A 59 -14.38 20.63 -6.78
C SER A 59 -13.73 19.27 -7.11
N PHE A 60 -14.52 18.25 -7.43
CA PHE A 60 -13.97 16.93 -7.77
C PHE A 60 -13.23 16.98 -9.11
N ASP A 61 -13.79 17.71 -10.08
CA ASP A 61 -13.18 17.91 -11.40
C ASP A 61 -11.82 18.61 -11.29
N ASP A 62 -11.68 19.63 -10.45
CA ASP A 62 -10.40 20.35 -10.32
C ASP A 62 -9.29 19.45 -9.77
N HIS A 63 -9.59 18.64 -8.76
CA HIS A 63 -8.64 17.66 -8.22
C HIS A 63 -8.29 16.60 -9.24
N PHE A 64 -9.30 16.06 -9.92
CA PHE A 64 -9.09 15.04 -10.95
C PHE A 64 -8.16 15.55 -12.05
N ARG A 65 -8.41 16.74 -12.60
CA ARG A 65 -7.55 17.35 -13.63
C ARG A 65 -6.15 17.61 -13.11
N GLN A 66 -6.01 18.11 -11.88
CA GLN A 66 -4.70 18.31 -11.27
C GLN A 66 -3.93 16.99 -11.18
N TYR A 67 -4.54 15.94 -10.63
CA TYR A 67 -3.87 14.65 -10.49
C TYR A 67 -3.58 14.00 -11.84
N VAL A 68 -4.41 14.20 -12.87
CA VAL A 68 -4.06 13.77 -14.24
C VAL A 68 -2.78 14.44 -14.72
N VAL A 69 -2.62 15.75 -14.50
CA VAL A 69 -1.39 16.47 -14.87
C VAL A 69 -0.20 15.94 -14.06
N GLU A 70 -0.34 15.84 -12.74
CA GLU A 70 0.72 15.39 -11.83
C GLU A 70 1.19 13.97 -12.15
N PHE A 71 0.27 13.01 -12.33
CA PHE A 71 0.63 11.65 -12.73
C PHE A 71 1.27 11.60 -14.11
N ASN A 72 0.79 12.40 -15.06
CA ASN A 72 1.37 12.44 -16.40
C ASN A 72 2.79 13.04 -16.41
N GLU A 73 3.08 14.02 -15.55
CA GLU A 73 4.44 14.56 -15.35
C GLU A 73 5.39 13.52 -14.73
N GLY A 74 4.86 12.59 -13.93
CA GLY A 74 5.60 11.47 -13.38
C GLY A 74 5.91 10.34 -14.38
N VAL A 75 5.34 10.37 -15.58
CA VAL A 75 5.62 9.37 -16.63
C VAL A 75 6.84 9.80 -17.44
N PHE A 76 7.96 9.09 -17.26
CA PHE A 76 9.20 9.33 -17.99
C PHE A 76 9.80 8.01 -18.51
N SER A 77 10.71 8.13 -19.49
CA SER A 77 11.51 7.01 -19.95
C SER A 77 12.91 7.10 -19.35
N ASN A 78 13.37 6.00 -18.76
CA ASN A 78 14.77 5.81 -18.38
C ASN A 78 15.59 5.11 -19.49
N GLY A 79 15.00 4.90 -20.67
CA GLY A 79 15.64 4.19 -21.79
C GLY A 79 15.76 2.67 -21.60
N ARG A 80 15.09 2.09 -20.60
CA ARG A 80 15.09 0.65 -20.31
C ARG A 80 13.71 0.03 -20.46
N ASP A 81 13.68 -1.28 -20.64
CA ASP A 81 12.45 -2.06 -20.64
C ASP A 81 11.99 -2.30 -19.20
N ASN A 82 10.98 -1.54 -18.76
CA ASN A 82 10.38 -1.69 -17.44
C ASN A 82 9.08 -2.48 -17.57
N ARG A 83 8.86 -3.45 -16.68
CA ARG A 83 7.63 -4.25 -16.61
C ARG A 83 7.01 -4.10 -15.23
N ALA A 84 5.68 -4.06 -15.18
CA ALA A 84 4.91 -4.02 -13.95
C ALA A 84 3.82 -5.07 -14.03
N PHE A 85 3.57 -5.76 -12.92
CA PHE A 85 2.60 -6.84 -12.83
C PHE A 85 1.74 -6.65 -11.58
N ASN A 86 0.47 -7.02 -11.67
CA ASN A 86 -0.42 -7.15 -10.52
C ASN A 86 -0.67 -8.65 -10.31
N ARG A 87 0.09 -9.26 -9.41
CA ARG A 87 0.06 -10.70 -9.07
C ARG A 87 0.65 -10.91 -7.68
N ASP A 88 0.43 -12.10 -7.12
CA ASP A 88 1.20 -12.52 -5.95
C ASP A 88 2.66 -12.73 -6.39
N VAL A 89 3.60 -12.30 -5.55
CA VAL A 89 5.03 -12.46 -5.81
C VAL A 89 5.46 -13.93 -5.72
N LEU A 90 4.74 -14.73 -4.91
CA LEU A 90 4.97 -16.15 -4.74
C LEU A 90 4.49 -16.98 -5.94
N ASP A 91 3.68 -16.40 -6.85
CA ASP A 91 3.33 -17.03 -8.14
C ASP A 91 4.52 -17.04 -9.13
N GLY A 92 5.65 -16.41 -8.76
CA GLY A 92 6.89 -16.40 -9.53
C GLY A 92 6.88 -15.46 -10.75
N GLY A 93 7.82 -15.71 -11.68
CA GLY A 93 7.98 -14.94 -12.92
C GLY A 93 8.94 -13.76 -12.84
N LEU A 94 9.82 -13.74 -11.84
CA LEU A 94 10.87 -12.73 -11.63
C LEU A 94 12.30 -13.34 -11.75
N GLU A 95 12.50 -14.18 -12.76
CA GLU A 95 13.80 -14.81 -13.02
C GLU A 95 14.84 -13.79 -13.54
N GLY A 96 16.10 -13.99 -13.13
CA GLY A 96 17.24 -13.23 -13.68
C GLY A 96 17.46 -11.83 -13.09
N ALA A 97 16.87 -11.51 -11.94
CA ALA A 97 17.14 -10.27 -11.23
C ALA A 97 18.46 -10.35 -10.43
N ASP A 98 19.35 -9.35 -10.56
CA ASP A 98 20.57 -9.26 -9.75
C ASP A 98 20.28 -8.84 -8.28
N LEU A 99 19.22 -8.06 -8.09
CA LEU A 99 18.79 -7.50 -6.80
C LEU A 99 17.26 -7.43 -6.77
N VAL A 100 16.66 -7.88 -5.67
CA VAL A 100 15.24 -7.78 -5.40
C VAL A 100 15.03 -6.83 -4.22
N TYR A 101 14.24 -5.78 -4.45
CA TYR A 101 13.80 -4.88 -3.40
C TYR A 101 12.42 -5.32 -2.92
N LEU A 102 12.28 -5.54 -1.61
CA LEU A 102 11.07 -5.98 -0.95
C LEU A 102 10.57 -4.89 -0.01
N ASP A 103 9.29 -4.58 -0.09
CA ASP A 103 8.57 -3.72 0.86
C ASP A 103 7.28 -4.45 1.27
N PRO A 104 7.40 -5.59 1.98
CA PRO A 104 6.25 -6.41 2.32
C PRO A 104 5.41 -5.73 3.41
N PRO A 105 4.11 -6.04 3.51
CA PRO A 105 3.32 -5.60 4.64
C PRO A 105 3.88 -6.19 5.94
N TYR A 106 3.56 -5.56 7.07
CA TYR A 106 3.97 -6.04 8.38
C TYR A 106 2.85 -5.94 9.41
N TYR A 107 2.90 -6.82 10.41
CA TYR A 107 2.02 -6.75 11.58
C TYR A 107 2.66 -5.86 12.64
N ASP A 108 1.99 -4.77 13.02
CA ASP A 108 2.52 -3.84 14.02
C ASP A 108 2.35 -4.39 15.44
N ARG A 109 3.43 -4.92 16.01
CA ARG A 109 3.44 -5.51 17.37
C ARG A 109 3.29 -4.47 18.50
N THR A 110 3.37 -3.17 18.20
CA THR A 110 3.22 -2.12 19.23
C THR A 110 1.75 -1.79 19.49
N LYS A 111 0.86 -2.19 18.58
CA LYS A 111 -0.58 -1.93 18.67
C LYS A 111 -1.34 -3.15 19.18
N GLN A 112 -2.45 -2.90 19.87
CA GLN A 112 -3.36 -3.96 20.31
C GLN A 112 -3.94 -4.76 19.11
N ASN A 113 -4.18 -4.08 17.99
CA ASN A 113 -4.45 -4.68 16.70
C ASN A 113 -3.43 -4.14 15.70
N GLY A 114 -2.44 -4.98 15.38
CA GLY A 114 -1.33 -4.62 14.49
C GLY A 114 -1.59 -4.86 13.01
N ALA A 115 -2.71 -5.49 12.67
CA ALA A 115 -3.03 -5.83 11.29
C ALA A 115 -3.32 -4.56 10.48
N THR A 116 -2.47 -4.28 9.49
CA THR A 116 -2.71 -3.22 8.50
C THR A 116 -3.41 -3.81 7.29
N ASN A 117 -4.75 -3.83 7.33
CA ASN A 117 -5.55 -4.38 6.24
C ASN A 117 -5.92 -3.29 5.22
N TYR A 118 -5.09 -3.15 4.18
CA TYR A 118 -5.29 -2.20 3.08
C TYR A 118 -6.62 -2.42 2.36
N GLN A 119 -7.00 -3.67 2.08
CA GLN A 119 -8.27 -3.97 1.42
C GLN A 119 -9.46 -3.47 2.26
N PHE A 120 -9.44 -3.65 3.58
CA PHE A 120 -10.47 -3.11 4.46
C PHE A 120 -10.49 -1.58 4.49
N TYR A 121 -9.35 -0.90 4.38
CA TYR A 121 -9.28 0.56 4.39
C TYR A 121 -9.70 1.20 3.07
N TYR A 122 -9.46 0.52 1.95
CA TYR A 122 -9.62 1.03 0.60
C TYR A 122 -10.62 0.26 -0.27
N TYR A 123 -11.44 -0.62 0.31
CA TYR A 123 -12.43 -1.47 -0.39
C TYR A 123 -13.33 -0.72 -1.39
N PHE A 124 -13.64 0.55 -1.12
CA PHE A 124 -14.43 1.37 -2.04
C PHE A 124 -13.69 1.60 -3.37
N LEU A 125 -12.38 1.85 -3.33
CA LEU A 125 -11.56 2.02 -4.53
C LEU A 125 -11.36 0.69 -5.24
N GLU A 126 -11.07 -0.38 -4.50
CA GLU A 126 -10.95 -1.74 -5.04
C GLU A 126 -12.23 -2.14 -5.80
N GLY A 127 -13.39 -1.98 -5.15
CA GLY A 127 -14.68 -2.32 -5.76
C GLY A 127 -15.04 -1.40 -6.93
N TYR A 128 -14.54 -0.16 -6.94
CA TYR A 128 -14.71 0.73 -8.07
C TYR A 128 -13.90 0.29 -9.29
N LEU A 129 -12.65 -0.15 -9.09
CA LEU A 129 -11.80 -0.61 -10.19
C LEU A 129 -12.27 -1.94 -10.78
N GLN A 130 -12.98 -2.72 -9.98
CA GLN A 130 -13.58 -4.02 -10.33
C GLN A 130 -15.10 -3.89 -10.56
N TYR A 131 -15.59 -2.72 -10.98
CA TYR A 131 -17.03 -2.44 -11.01
C TYR A 131 -17.84 -3.33 -11.97
N SER A 132 -17.20 -3.81 -13.05
CA SER A 132 -17.80 -4.78 -13.97
C SER A 132 -17.79 -6.21 -13.43
N ASP A 133 -16.99 -6.45 -12.40
CA ASP A 133 -16.88 -7.74 -11.73
C ASP A 133 -18.01 -7.89 -10.69
N ARG A 134 -18.11 -9.09 -10.16
CA ARG A 134 -19.38 -9.66 -9.69
C ARG A 134 -19.91 -8.97 -8.42
N SER A 135 -21.22 -8.73 -8.39
CA SER A 135 -21.92 -8.15 -7.22
C SER A 135 -21.89 -9.03 -5.96
N ASP A 136 -21.49 -10.29 -6.08
CA ASP A 136 -21.34 -11.23 -4.98
C ASP A 136 -20.09 -10.97 -4.12
N MET A 137 -19.19 -10.09 -4.56
CA MET A 137 -18.03 -9.65 -3.78
C MET A 137 -18.40 -8.70 -2.64
N ILE A 138 -19.62 -8.16 -2.59
CA ILE A 138 -20.05 -7.23 -1.54
C ILE A 138 -20.59 -8.01 -0.34
N ASP A 139 -20.00 -7.79 0.83
CA ASP A 139 -20.49 -8.32 2.08
C ASP A 139 -21.76 -7.59 2.50
N ASN A 140 -22.90 -8.19 2.17
CA ASN A 140 -24.20 -7.63 2.48
C ASN A 140 -24.59 -7.74 3.96
N SER A 141 -23.84 -8.50 4.77
CA SER A 141 -24.13 -8.72 6.19
C SER A 141 -23.70 -7.57 7.09
N VAL A 142 -22.78 -6.71 6.63
CA VAL A 142 -22.27 -5.57 7.39
C VAL A 142 -22.73 -4.23 6.82
N GLU A 143 -22.86 -3.23 7.68
CA GLU A 143 -23.35 -1.89 7.32
C GLU A 143 -22.42 -1.18 6.31
N SER A 144 -21.10 -1.37 6.45
CA SER A 144 -20.11 -0.75 5.56
C SER A 144 -20.17 -1.26 4.13
N LYS A 145 -20.86 -2.39 3.87
CA LYS A 145 -20.91 -3.06 2.56
C LYS A 145 -19.52 -3.23 1.94
N ARG A 146 -18.55 -3.57 2.80
CA ARG A 146 -17.17 -3.82 2.36
C ARG A 146 -17.09 -5.01 1.42
N LEU A 147 -15.97 -5.12 0.69
CA LEU A 147 -15.70 -6.32 -0.09
C LEU A 147 -15.45 -7.53 0.82
N ILE A 148 -15.87 -8.70 0.37
CA ILE A 148 -15.47 -9.99 0.93
C ILE A 148 -14.01 -10.20 0.51
N CYS A 149 -13.15 -10.38 1.50
CA CYS A 149 -11.71 -10.52 1.31
C CYS A 149 -11.26 -11.85 1.89
N ASP A 150 -10.36 -12.52 1.18
CA ASP A 150 -9.69 -13.70 1.70
C ASP A 150 -8.73 -13.31 2.84
N PRO A 151 -8.58 -14.16 3.87
CA PRO A 151 -7.60 -13.93 4.92
C PRO A 151 -6.18 -13.86 4.35
N SER A 152 -5.46 -12.78 4.64
CA SER A 152 -4.06 -12.61 4.24
C SER A 152 -3.13 -12.99 5.40
N PRO A 153 -2.08 -13.79 5.17
CA PRO A 153 -1.11 -14.11 6.22
C PRO A 153 -0.39 -12.86 6.74
N TRP A 154 -0.28 -11.82 5.90
CA TRP A 154 0.28 -10.52 6.25
C TRP A 154 -0.55 -9.75 7.31
N THR A 155 -1.80 -10.13 7.51
CA THR A 155 -2.70 -9.55 8.51
C THR A 155 -2.92 -10.43 9.73
N ASP A 156 -2.25 -11.59 9.78
CA ASP A 156 -2.40 -12.60 10.81
C ASP A 156 -1.08 -12.74 11.58
N ARG A 157 -1.13 -12.48 12.89
CA ARG A 157 0.04 -12.51 13.75
C ARG A 157 0.71 -13.89 13.78
N ASP A 158 -0.08 -14.96 13.68
CA ASP A 158 0.43 -16.33 13.83
C ASP A 158 0.98 -16.89 12.52
N ARG A 159 0.69 -16.23 11.38
CA ARG A 159 1.11 -16.66 10.03
C ARG A 159 2.12 -15.72 9.37
N ILE A 160 2.42 -14.58 10.00
CA ILE A 160 3.30 -13.57 9.43
C ILE A 160 4.74 -14.09 9.25
N TYR A 161 5.23 -14.94 10.16
CA TYR A 161 6.57 -15.52 10.06
C TYR A 161 6.66 -16.46 8.86
N ASP A 162 5.72 -17.39 8.70
CA ASP A 162 5.64 -18.29 7.55
C ASP A 162 5.61 -17.50 6.23
N ALA A 163 4.87 -16.38 6.16
CA ALA A 163 4.83 -15.54 4.96
C ALA A 163 6.18 -14.89 4.62
N PHE A 164 6.97 -14.53 5.63
CA PHE A 164 8.33 -14.04 5.43
C PHE A 164 9.29 -15.15 5.01
N GLU A 165 9.18 -16.34 5.60
CA GLU A 165 9.97 -17.51 5.21
C GLU A 165 9.73 -17.85 3.74
N GLU A 166 8.47 -18.01 3.33
CA GLU A 166 8.09 -18.28 1.93
C GLU A 166 8.61 -17.19 0.97
N LEU A 167 8.55 -15.91 1.38
CA LEU A 167 9.04 -14.79 0.58
C LEU A 167 10.57 -14.82 0.43
N PHE A 168 11.32 -15.13 1.49
CA PHE A 168 12.77 -15.19 1.43
C PHE A 168 13.27 -16.43 0.69
N ASP A 169 12.60 -17.56 0.86
CA ASP A 169 12.84 -18.79 0.09
C ASP A 169 12.73 -18.53 -1.42
N GLN A 170 11.65 -17.84 -1.84
CA GLN A 170 11.38 -17.51 -3.24
C GLN A 170 12.51 -16.71 -3.90
N PHE A 171 13.29 -15.95 -3.12
CA PHE A 171 14.38 -15.10 -3.61
C PHE A 171 15.74 -15.44 -2.98
N SER A 172 15.89 -16.67 -2.50
CA SER A 172 17.10 -17.14 -1.83
C SER A 172 18.36 -17.05 -2.70
N GLU A 173 18.22 -17.10 -4.02
CA GLU A 173 19.33 -16.96 -4.99
C GLU A 173 19.66 -15.48 -5.33
N ASN A 174 18.82 -14.52 -4.94
CA ASN A 174 18.98 -13.11 -5.30
C ASN A 174 19.62 -12.30 -4.16
N LYS A 175 20.25 -11.17 -4.46
CA LYS A 175 20.53 -10.17 -3.42
C LYS A 175 19.21 -9.54 -2.99
N LEU A 176 19.05 -9.28 -1.70
CA LEU A 176 17.81 -8.74 -1.14
C LEU A 176 18.06 -7.38 -0.50
N ALA A 177 17.13 -6.46 -0.73
CA ALA A 177 17.02 -5.20 0.00
C ALA A 177 15.59 -5.10 0.55
N VAL A 178 15.42 -5.25 1.86
CA VAL A 178 14.10 -5.28 2.51
C VAL A 178 13.87 -3.96 3.26
N SER A 179 12.95 -3.15 2.76
CA SER A 179 12.42 -1.99 3.49
C SER A 179 11.47 -2.46 4.56
N TYR A 180 11.63 -1.92 5.76
CA TYR A 180 10.87 -2.38 6.91
C TYR A 180 10.77 -1.33 8.01
N ASN A 181 9.83 -1.53 8.93
CA ASN A 181 9.61 -0.64 10.06
C ASN A 181 9.89 -1.36 11.38
N THR A 182 10.56 -0.71 12.34
CA THR A 182 10.95 -1.37 13.61
C THR A 182 9.78 -1.80 14.50
N ALA A 183 8.58 -1.28 14.27
CA ALA A 183 7.35 -1.71 14.93
C ALA A 183 6.77 -3.01 14.35
N GLY A 184 7.29 -3.49 13.23
CA GLY A 184 6.85 -4.72 12.58
C GLY A 184 7.18 -5.99 13.37
N LEU A 185 6.44 -7.04 13.03
CA LEU A 185 6.63 -8.42 13.39
C LEU A 185 6.75 -9.22 12.08
N PRO A 186 7.83 -9.98 11.85
CA PRO A 186 9.00 -10.17 12.71
C PRO A 186 9.78 -8.88 12.98
N THR A 187 10.56 -8.83 14.06
CA THR A 187 11.44 -7.70 14.38
C THR A 187 12.64 -7.63 13.42
N PRO A 188 13.33 -6.48 13.29
CA PRO A 188 14.53 -6.40 12.45
C PRO A 188 15.63 -7.41 12.83
N ALA A 189 15.73 -7.80 14.10
CA ALA A 189 16.66 -8.83 14.55
C ALA A 189 16.24 -10.22 14.06
N GLU A 190 14.96 -10.56 14.18
CA GLU A 190 14.42 -11.83 13.67
C GLU A 190 14.50 -11.89 12.13
N LEU A 191 14.16 -10.80 11.43
CA LEU A 191 14.32 -10.74 9.97
C LEU A 191 15.78 -10.95 9.55
N LYS A 192 16.74 -10.45 10.34
CA LYS A 192 18.16 -10.70 10.10
C LYS A 192 18.53 -12.17 10.27
N GLU A 193 17.96 -12.83 11.28
CA GLU A 193 18.16 -14.27 11.48
C GLU A 193 17.58 -15.07 10.31
N MET A 194 16.32 -14.80 9.92
CA MET A 194 15.66 -15.44 8.79
C MET A 194 16.41 -15.24 7.47
N LEU A 195 16.82 -14.01 7.16
CA LEU A 195 17.65 -13.72 5.97
C LEU A 195 19.01 -14.43 6.03
N GLY A 196 19.57 -14.60 7.23
CA GLY A 196 20.83 -15.28 7.47
C GLY A 196 20.79 -16.79 7.23
N GLU A 197 19.61 -17.39 7.11
CA GLU A 197 19.46 -18.79 6.70
C GLU A 197 19.78 -18.99 5.20
N HIS A 198 19.58 -17.94 4.40
CA HIS A 198 19.84 -17.95 2.96
C HIS A 198 21.10 -17.19 2.54
N LYS A 199 21.57 -16.23 3.35
CA LYS A 199 22.62 -15.26 2.98
C LYS A 199 23.76 -15.19 3.99
N GLU A 200 25.00 -15.10 3.49
CA GLU A 200 26.20 -15.01 4.34
C GLU A 200 26.28 -13.68 5.10
N GLN A 201 25.89 -12.58 4.46
CA GLN A 201 25.98 -11.23 5.01
C GLN A 201 24.61 -10.57 5.06
N VAL A 202 24.23 -10.05 6.24
CA VAL A 202 23.01 -9.26 6.43
C VAL A 202 23.33 -7.98 7.20
N HIS A 203 23.19 -6.85 6.53
CA HIS A 203 23.38 -5.50 7.06
C HIS A 203 22.03 -4.86 7.38
N ILE A 204 21.96 -4.08 8.46
CA ILE A 204 20.77 -3.30 8.81
C ILE A 204 21.17 -1.84 8.92
N GLU A 205 20.54 -0.99 8.12
CA GLU A 205 20.70 0.47 8.18
C GLU A 205 19.40 1.10 8.65
N ALA A 206 19.45 1.89 9.73
CA ALA A 206 18.28 2.54 10.31
C ALA A 206 18.25 4.05 10.01
N ARG A 207 17.06 4.55 9.68
CA ARG A 207 16.75 5.96 9.48
C ARG A 207 15.65 6.36 10.45
N LYS A 208 15.95 7.33 11.31
CA LYS A 208 14.94 7.91 12.19
C LYS A 208 13.86 8.58 11.35
N HIS A 209 12.62 8.15 11.52
CA HIS A 209 11.46 8.75 10.88
C HIS A 209 10.43 9.16 11.93
N GLN A 210 10.04 10.43 11.92
CA GLN A 210 8.98 10.93 12.80
C GLN A 210 7.69 11.02 12.01
N TYR A 211 6.77 10.10 12.28
CA TYR A 211 5.45 10.13 11.69
C TYR A 211 4.65 11.34 12.18
N ALA A 212 3.84 11.93 11.29
CA ALA A 212 2.90 12.95 11.70
C ALA A 212 1.90 12.34 12.69
N LEU A 213 1.72 12.98 13.85
CA LEU A 213 0.83 12.56 14.94
C LEU A 213 1.32 11.37 15.79
N SER A 214 2.55 10.85 15.61
CA SER A 214 3.11 9.83 16.53
C SER A 214 3.62 10.46 17.82
N THR A 215 3.41 9.80 18.97
CA THR A 215 4.06 10.19 20.22
C THR A 215 5.49 9.63 20.27
N ALA A 216 6.33 10.11 21.21
CA ALA A 216 7.69 9.60 21.36
C ALA A 216 7.73 8.10 21.74
N GLU A 217 6.68 7.60 22.39
CA GLU A 217 6.50 6.19 22.76
C GLU A 217 6.14 5.31 21.55
N ASP A 218 5.57 5.90 20.48
CA ASP A 218 5.22 5.23 19.22
C ASP A 218 6.31 5.39 18.14
N SER A 219 7.52 5.82 18.53
CA SER A 219 8.59 6.07 17.56
C SER A 219 9.07 4.76 16.95
N ALA A 220 8.77 4.59 15.67
CA ALA A 220 9.26 3.50 14.86
C ALA A 220 10.19 4.07 13.79
N ASP A 221 11.37 3.49 13.67
CA ASP A 221 12.36 3.88 12.70
C ASP A 221 12.14 3.06 11.42
N GLU A 222 12.44 3.67 10.27
CA GLU A 222 12.53 2.95 9.01
C GLU A 222 13.89 2.27 8.93
N VAL A 223 13.91 1.00 8.54
CA VAL A 223 15.13 0.21 8.38
C VAL A 223 15.21 -0.38 6.98
N LEU A 224 16.42 -0.49 6.47
CA LEU A 224 16.73 -1.22 5.25
C LEU A 224 17.65 -2.38 5.61
N LEU A 225 17.19 -3.61 5.42
CA LEU A 225 18.00 -4.81 5.54
C LEU A 225 18.58 -5.13 4.16
N ILE A 226 19.89 -5.30 4.07
CA ILE A 226 20.59 -5.65 2.83
C ILE A 226 21.24 -7.02 3.06
N ALA A 227 20.79 -8.02 2.31
CA ALA A 227 21.27 -9.40 2.42
C ALA A 227 21.90 -9.86 1.10
N HIS A 228 23.10 -10.42 1.19
CA HIS A 228 23.86 -10.92 0.04
C HIS A 228 24.88 -11.97 0.48
N ASP A 229 25.46 -12.65 -0.50
CA ASP A 229 26.61 -13.55 -0.30
C ASP A 229 27.92 -12.74 -0.23
#